data_AF-A0AAD9FQ07-F1
#
_entry.id   AF-A0AAD9FQ07-F1
#
_cell.length_a   1.000
_cell.length_b   1.000
_cell.length_c   1.000
_cell.angle_alpha   90.00
_cell.angle_beta   90.00
_cell.angle_gamma   90.00
#
_symmetry.space_group_name_H-M   'P 1'
#
loop_
_entity.id
_entity.type
_entity.pdbx_description
1 polymer ?
#
loop_
_entity_poly.entity_id
_entity_poly.type
_entity_poly.pdbx_seq_one_letter_code
_entity_poly.pdbx_strand_id
1 'polypeptide(L)'
;MAPLNKHLVSLRATISTADTPFLSDFIRLSGFDVLSDVLRQLVFQQMERGGLIEQNIVEVLKCLRVLVNDNAGFSSALDRPALITSVAQALFVPTPGLRCHAADLLAALCVLSPKEGHGLVLAALSDTRFKSGQLRFEALIKSFDASHGSPNPGQGVTQTCPTDGIWEWRVSALGLLNALVNTPGALELRCQLRAELYRRGLNYALSTLRIQSPPEVFVAQTNLYEEERAEGLAFAVKDLIRVVKGVEGAEEALRVLLHRLTMALEQQADEYATTQTPCSQLMT
;
A
#
# COMPACT_ATOMS: atom_id res chain seq x y z
N MET A 1 -29.68 15.25 -12.07
CA MET A 1 -28.51 15.26 -11.16
C MET A 1 -28.95 15.82 -9.81
N ALA A 2 -28.64 15.13 -8.72
CA ALA A 2 -28.90 15.60 -7.35
C ALA A 2 -28.12 16.90 -7.05
N PRO A 3 -28.60 17.75 -6.11
CA PRO A 3 -28.05 19.08 -5.87
C PRO A 3 -26.54 19.07 -5.58
N LEU A 4 -26.06 18.16 -4.72
CA LEU A 4 -24.64 18.10 -4.33
C LEU A 4 -23.70 17.86 -5.52
N ASN A 5 -24.03 16.91 -6.40
CA ASN A 5 -23.18 16.58 -7.54
C ASN A 5 -22.96 17.79 -8.45
N LYS A 6 -24.03 18.54 -8.75
CA LYS A 6 -23.95 19.75 -9.57
C LYS A 6 -23.01 20.80 -8.97
N HIS A 7 -23.09 21.01 -7.66
CA HIS A 7 -22.21 21.95 -6.96
C HIS A 7 -20.75 21.50 -6.99
N LEU A 8 -20.47 20.21 -6.81
CA LEU A 8 -19.10 19.67 -6.89
C LEU A 8 -18.52 19.79 -8.30
N VAL A 9 -19.30 19.49 -9.34
CA VAL A 9 -18.87 19.66 -10.74
C VAL A 9 -18.60 21.11 -11.08
N SER A 10 -19.48 22.02 -10.63
CA SER A 10 -19.27 23.46 -10.80
C SER A 10 -18.03 23.92 -10.06
N LEU A 11 -17.84 23.48 -8.81
CA LEU A 11 -16.66 23.82 -8.01
C LEU A 11 -15.38 23.37 -8.70
N ARG A 12 -15.31 22.11 -9.18
CA ARG A 12 -14.16 21.60 -9.92
C ARG A 12 -13.86 22.48 -11.14
N ALA A 13 -14.87 22.79 -11.94
CA ALA A 13 -14.69 23.64 -13.12
C ALA A 13 -14.12 25.01 -12.75
N THR A 14 -14.63 25.63 -11.67
CA THR A 14 -14.16 26.92 -11.17
C THR A 14 -12.70 26.85 -10.70
N ILE A 15 -12.35 25.92 -9.81
CA ILE A 15 -10.98 25.83 -9.27
C ILE A 15 -9.95 25.39 -10.32
N SER A 16 -10.37 24.65 -11.36
CA SER A 16 -9.48 24.27 -12.48
C SER A 16 -9.00 25.44 -13.34
N THR A 17 -9.74 26.55 -13.37
CA THR A 17 -9.41 27.74 -14.16
C THR A 17 -9.16 28.97 -13.29
N ALA A 18 -9.16 28.80 -11.97
CA ALA A 18 -8.94 29.87 -11.01
C ALA A 18 -7.46 30.28 -10.97
N ASP A 19 -7.21 31.53 -10.62
CA ASP A 19 -5.86 32.03 -10.34
C ASP A 19 -5.44 31.71 -8.89
N THR A 20 -4.14 31.86 -8.61
CA THR A 20 -3.57 31.59 -7.28
C THR A 20 -4.23 32.40 -6.15
N PRO A 21 -4.59 33.69 -6.32
CA PRO A 21 -5.35 34.44 -5.31
C PRO A 21 -6.70 33.80 -4.98
N PHE A 22 -7.49 33.41 -5.98
CA PHE A 22 -8.76 32.74 -5.74
C PHE A 22 -8.58 31.41 -4.99
N LEU A 23 -7.60 30.59 -5.38
CA LEU A 23 -7.30 29.33 -4.69
C LEU A 23 -6.87 29.58 -3.24
N SER A 24 -6.06 30.61 -3.00
CA SER A 24 -5.64 31.02 -1.66
C SER A 24 -6.82 31.44 -0.79
N ASP A 25 -7.76 32.20 -1.36
CA ASP A 25 -9.00 32.58 -0.67
C ASP A 25 -9.91 31.38 -0.39
N PHE A 26 -10.05 30.47 -1.35
CA PHE A 26 -10.81 29.23 -1.14
C PHE A 26 -10.23 28.42 0.02
N ILE A 27 -8.91 28.30 0.10
CA ILE A 27 -8.19 27.63 1.19
C ILE A 27 -8.44 28.36 2.52
N ARG A 28 -8.29 29.69 2.53
CA ARG A 28 -8.48 30.54 3.72
C ARG A 28 -9.92 30.45 4.25
N LEU A 29 -10.89 30.27 3.36
CA LEU A 29 -12.30 30.08 3.69
C LEU A 29 -12.66 28.62 4.03
N SER A 30 -11.67 27.81 4.42
CA SER A 30 -11.86 26.42 4.86
C SER A 30 -12.43 25.49 3.78
N GLY A 31 -12.19 25.77 2.50
CA GLY A 31 -12.69 24.97 1.40
C GLY A 31 -12.21 23.51 1.41
N PHE A 32 -10.97 23.27 1.83
CA PHE A 32 -10.45 21.90 2.05
C PHE A 32 -11.19 21.15 3.14
N ASP A 33 -11.52 21.83 4.24
CA ASP A 33 -12.20 21.23 5.39
C ASP A 33 -13.63 20.82 5.01
N VAL A 34 -14.32 21.66 4.23
CA VAL A 34 -15.63 21.31 3.65
C VAL A 34 -15.55 20.11 2.72
N LEU A 35 -14.57 20.05 1.80
CA LEU A 35 -14.38 18.89 0.92
C LEU A 35 -14.05 17.62 1.70
N SER A 36 -13.21 17.73 2.74
CA SER A 36 -12.87 16.63 3.64
C SER A 36 -14.12 16.10 4.35
N ASP A 37 -14.99 16.99 4.84
CA ASP A 37 -16.23 16.62 5.53
C ASP A 37 -17.21 15.91 4.60
N VAL A 38 -17.38 16.41 3.38
CA VAL A 38 -18.19 15.76 2.36
C VAL A 38 -17.63 14.37 2.03
N LEU A 39 -16.32 14.24 1.81
CA LEU A 39 -15.70 12.95 1.50
C LEU A 39 -15.93 11.94 2.64
N ARG A 40 -15.63 12.35 3.87
CA ARG A 40 -15.79 11.54 5.09
C ARG A 40 -17.23 11.06 5.27
N GLN A 41 -18.22 11.89 4.97
CA GLN A 41 -19.63 11.48 5.05
C GLN A 41 -20.03 10.46 3.98
N LEU A 42 -19.41 10.53 2.80
CA LEU A 42 -19.78 9.68 1.66
C LEU A 42 -19.09 8.31 1.67
N VAL A 43 -17.82 8.22 2.11
CA VAL A 43 -17.02 6.97 2.02
C VAL A 43 -17.59 5.80 2.84
N PHE A 44 -18.41 6.08 3.86
CA PHE A 44 -19.05 5.07 4.70
C PHE A 44 -20.50 4.74 4.29
N GLN A 45 -21.04 5.42 3.28
CA GLN A 45 -22.40 5.16 2.80
C GLN A 45 -22.44 3.94 1.89
N GLN A 46 -23.58 3.26 1.85
CA GLN A 46 -23.81 2.19 0.89
C GLN A 46 -23.81 2.78 -0.53
N MET A 47 -23.00 2.19 -1.41
CA MET A 47 -22.83 2.67 -2.78
C MET A 47 -23.48 1.70 -3.76
N GLU A 48 -24.17 2.26 -4.75
CA GLU A 48 -24.59 1.55 -5.95
C GLU A 48 -23.63 1.90 -7.09
N ARG A 49 -23.27 0.93 -7.93
CA ARG A 49 -22.35 1.13 -9.06
C ARG A 49 -22.91 2.20 -10.00
N GLY A 50 -22.14 3.26 -10.24
CA GLY A 50 -22.57 4.40 -11.05
C GLY A 50 -23.61 5.31 -10.37
N GLY A 51 -23.93 5.06 -9.10
CA GLY A 51 -24.86 5.87 -8.31
C GLY A 51 -24.28 7.24 -7.92
N LEU A 52 -25.14 8.09 -7.35
CA LEU A 52 -24.77 9.48 -7.01
C LEU A 52 -23.66 9.59 -5.96
N ILE A 53 -23.59 8.68 -4.99
CA ILE A 53 -22.54 8.69 -3.96
C ILE A 53 -21.17 8.48 -4.59
N GLU A 54 -21.04 7.49 -5.47
CA GLU A 54 -19.82 7.22 -6.22
C GLU A 54 -19.40 8.44 -7.05
N GLN A 55 -20.34 9.02 -7.82
CA GLN A 55 -20.09 10.20 -8.62
C GLN A 55 -19.63 11.40 -7.78
N ASN A 56 -20.22 11.60 -6.59
CA ASN A 56 -19.84 12.68 -5.68
C ASN A 56 -18.44 12.48 -5.13
N ILE A 57 -18.07 11.27 -4.71
CA ILE A 57 -16.72 10.98 -4.21
C ILE A 57 -15.68 11.21 -5.31
N VAL A 58 -15.93 10.72 -6.52
CA VAL A 58 -15.04 10.96 -7.67
C VAL A 58 -14.85 12.45 -7.91
N GLU A 59 -15.92 13.24 -7.84
CA GLU A 59 -15.84 14.68 -8.05
C GLU A 59 -15.06 15.40 -6.94
N VAL A 60 -15.25 15.00 -5.67
CA VAL A 60 -14.44 15.52 -4.54
C VAL A 60 -12.95 15.18 -4.74
N LEU A 61 -12.61 13.94 -5.10
CA LEU A 61 -11.21 13.55 -5.34
C LEU A 61 -10.60 14.33 -6.50
N LYS A 62 -11.36 14.63 -7.55
CA LYS A 62 -10.91 15.49 -8.66
C LYS A 62 -10.71 16.93 -8.20
N CYS A 63 -11.58 17.49 -7.36
CA CYS A 63 -11.37 18.81 -6.78
C CYS A 63 -10.08 18.85 -5.96
N LEU A 64 -9.86 17.86 -5.09
CA LEU A 64 -8.65 17.76 -4.27
C LEU A 64 -7.40 17.66 -5.14
N ARG A 65 -7.44 16.89 -6.23
CA ARG A 65 -6.31 16.80 -7.18
C ARG A 65 -5.96 18.15 -7.80
N VAL A 66 -6.96 18.95 -8.17
CA VAL A 66 -6.70 20.30 -8.71
C VAL A 66 -6.05 21.18 -7.65
N LEU A 67 -6.54 21.17 -6.41
CA LEU A 67 -5.99 21.98 -5.33
C LEU A 67 -4.57 21.56 -4.94
N VAL A 68 -4.31 20.26 -4.83
CA VAL A 68 -3.00 19.71 -4.45
C VAL A 68 -1.95 19.91 -5.56
N ASN A 69 -2.37 20.20 -6.80
CA ASN A 69 -1.44 20.58 -7.88
C ASN A 69 -0.96 22.04 -7.78
N ASP A 70 -1.58 22.88 -6.95
CA ASP A 70 -1.09 24.23 -6.62
C ASP A 70 -0.19 24.18 -5.38
N ASN A 71 0.88 24.99 -5.33
CA ASN A 71 1.84 24.95 -4.22
C ASN A 71 1.22 25.31 -2.86
N ALA A 72 0.33 26.31 -2.82
CA ALA A 72 -0.35 26.68 -1.59
C ALA A 72 -1.36 25.60 -1.20
N GLY A 73 -2.08 25.05 -2.17
CA GLY A 73 -3.00 23.94 -1.95
C GLY A 73 -2.31 22.65 -1.48
N PHE A 74 -1.15 22.30 -2.04
CA PHE A 74 -0.33 21.17 -1.61
C PHE A 74 0.10 21.32 -0.14
N SER A 75 0.69 22.47 0.21
CA SER A 75 1.15 22.75 1.58
C SER A 75 -0.03 22.70 2.57
N SER A 76 -1.14 23.31 2.19
CA SER A 76 -2.38 23.34 2.96
C SER A 76 -3.00 21.94 3.16
N ALA A 77 -2.86 21.03 2.19
CA ALA A 77 -3.30 19.65 2.34
C ALA A 77 -2.44 18.87 3.36
N LEU A 78 -1.13 19.13 3.42
CA LEU A 78 -0.23 18.50 4.40
C LEU A 78 -0.54 18.95 5.85
N ASP A 79 -1.01 20.18 6.04
CA ASP A 79 -1.46 20.69 7.34
C ASP A 79 -2.78 20.04 7.82
N ARG A 80 -3.42 19.17 7.01
CA ARG A 80 -4.72 18.56 7.30
C ARG A 80 -4.67 17.02 7.29
N PRO A 81 -4.16 16.38 8.36
CA PRO A 81 -4.14 14.91 8.48
C PRO A 81 -5.52 14.24 8.33
N ALA A 82 -6.59 14.91 8.77
CA ALA A 82 -7.96 14.40 8.65
C ALA A 82 -8.43 14.28 7.19
N LEU A 83 -7.99 15.19 6.32
CA LEU A 83 -8.25 15.12 4.88
C LEU A 83 -7.56 13.89 4.28
N ILE A 84 -6.27 13.72 4.57
CA ILE A 84 -5.46 12.59 4.07
C ILE A 84 -6.06 11.25 4.56
N THR A 85 -6.54 11.20 5.81
CA THR A 85 -7.25 10.05 6.37
C THR A 85 -8.54 9.75 5.61
N SER A 86 -9.32 10.78 5.25
CA SER A 86 -10.55 10.63 4.46
C SER A 86 -10.26 10.13 3.04
N VAL A 87 -9.15 10.56 2.43
CA VAL A 87 -8.68 10.03 1.13
C VAL A 87 -8.23 8.57 1.28
N ALA A 88 -7.51 8.22 2.34
CA ALA A 88 -7.10 6.84 2.61
C ALA A 88 -8.30 5.90 2.78
N GLN A 89 -9.37 6.36 3.42
CA GLN A 89 -10.64 5.60 3.52
C GLN A 89 -11.27 5.33 2.15
N ALA A 90 -11.11 6.24 1.19
CA ALA A 90 -11.62 6.08 -0.17
C ALA A 90 -10.94 4.93 -0.95
N LEU A 91 -9.79 4.41 -0.50
CA LEU A 91 -9.14 3.22 -1.08
C LEU A 91 -9.97 1.93 -0.95
N PHE A 92 -10.97 1.93 -0.05
CA PHE A 92 -11.69 0.72 0.34
C PHE A 92 -13.16 0.69 -0.09
N VAL A 93 -13.62 1.68 -0.85
CA VAL A 93 -14.96 1.70 -1.47
C VAL A 93 -15.07 0.64 -2.57
N PRO A 94 -16.25 0.17 -3.01
CA PRO A 94 -16.33 -0.94 -3.97
C PRO A 94 -15.81 -0.65 -5.39
N THR A 95 -15.72 0.62 -5.81
CA THR A 95 -15.44 1.00 -7.21
C THR A 95 -13.94 1.15 -7.51
N PRO A 96 -13.33 0.33 -8.40
CA PRO A 96 -11.90 0.36 -8.70
C PRO A 96 -11.37 1.73 -9.17
N GLY A 97 -12.03 2.38 -10.13
CA GLY A 97 -11.56 3.66 -10.67
C GLY A 97 -11.50 4.80 -9.63
N LEU A 98 -12.40 4.80 -8.66
CA LEU A 98 -12.37 5.73 -7.54
C LEU A 98 -11.15 5.46 -6.65
N ARG A 99 -10.89 4.18 -6.34
CA ARG A 99 -9.70 3.79 -5.58
C ARG A 99 -8.41 4.22 -6.28
N CYS A 100 -8.34 4.15 -7.62
CA CYS A 100 -7.20 4.66 -8.38
C CYS A 100 -6.95 6.15 -8.09
N HIS A 101 -7.99 6.99 -8.17
CA HIS A 101 -7.86 8.42 -7.87
C HIS A 101 -7.34 8.69 -6.44
N ALA A 102 -7.82 7.93 -5.45
CA ALA A 102 -7.35 8.05 -4.09
C ALA A 102 -5.88 7.58 -3.95
N ALA A 103 -5.52 6.44 -4.55
CA ALA A 103 -4.17 5.90 -4.49
C ALA A 103 -3.15 6.81 -5.18
N ASP A 104 -3.48 7.34 -6.37
CA ASP A 104 -2.61 8.24 -7.11
C ASP A 104 -2.34 9.54 -6.32
N LEU A 105 -3.37 10.09 -5.64
CA LEU A 105 -3.23 11.28 -4.81
C LEU A 105 -2.32 11.01 -3.60
N LEU A 106 -2.53 9.90 -2.90
CA LEU A 106 -1.70 9.52 -1.74
C LEU A 106 -0.25 9.20 -2.14
N ALA A 107 -0.06 8.56 -3.30
CA ALA A 107 1.26 8.27 -3.86
C ALA A 107 2.00 9.58 -4.18
N ALA A 108 1.31 10.56 -4.78
CA ALA A 108 1.88 11.88 -5.05
C ALA A 108 2.29 12.60 -3.76
N LEU A 109 1.47 12.57 -2.70
CA LEU A 109 1.83 13.14 -1.39
C LEU A 109 3.09 12.50 -0.80
N CYS A 110 3.24 11.17 -0.93
CA CYS A 110 4.45 10.48 -0.51
C CYS A 110 5.68 10.96 -1.29
N VAL A 111 5.62 10.90 -2.62
CA VAL A 111 6.78 11.19 -3.49
C VAL A 111 7.19 12.66 -3.43
N LEU A 112 6.22 13.58 -3.41
CA LEU A 112 6.47 15.02 -3.44
C LEU A 112 6.82 15.60 -2.06
N SER A 113 6.40 14.94 -0.97
CA SER A 113 6.80 15.29 0.40
C SER A 113 7.32 14.05 1.16
N PRO A 114 8.58 13.63 0.91
CA PRO A 114 9.14 12.39 1.46
C PRO A 114 9.25 12.32 2.99
N LYS A 115 9.20 13.46 3.67
CA LYS A 115 9.26 13.53 5.14
C LYS A 115 7.86 13.62 5.74
N GLU A 116 7.15 14.70 5.44
CA GLU A 116 5.87 15.01 6.05
C GLU A 116 4.73 14.25 5.38
N GLY A 117 4.58 14.38 4.06
CA GLY A 117 3.50 13.73 3.31
C GLY A 117 3.55 12.20 3.41
N HIS A 118 4.73 11.61 3.26
CA HIS A 118 4.92 10.16 3.44
C HIS A 118 4.50 9.70 4.85
N GLY A 119 4.95 10.40 5.90
CA GLY A 119 4.58 10.08 7.28
C GLY A 119 3.09 10.20 7.54
N LEU A 120 2.44 11.24 7.00
CA LEU A 120 1.00 11.46 7.10
C LEU A 120 0.19 10.37 6.39
N VAL A 121 0.62 9.93 5.20
CA VAL A 121 -0.07 8.84 4.48
C VAL A 121 0.09 7.52 5.24
N LEU A 122 1.28 7.21 5.78
CA LEU A 122 1.46 6.01 6.62
C LEU A 122 0.60 6.05 7.89
N ALA A 123 0.50 7.20 8.54
CA ALA A 123 -0.37 7.38 9.70
C ALA A 123 -1.85 7.18 9.32
N ALA A 124 -2.31 7.84 8.25
CA ALA A 124 -3.66 7.69 7.72
C ALA A 124 -4.04 6.24 7.39
N LEU A 125 -3.13 5.48 6.76
CA LEU A 125 -3.35 4.05 6.48
C LEU A 125 -3.40 3.20 7.76
N SER A 126 -2.69 3.60 8.81
CA SER A 126 -2.68 2.93 10.11
C SER A 126 -3.93 3.25 10.93
N ASP A 127 -4.44 4.48 10.82
CA ASP A 127 -5.63 4.97 11.52
C ASP A 127 -6.94 4.58 10.83
N THR A 128 -6.88 4.19 9.56
CA THR A 128 -8.04 3.73 8.82
C THR A 128 -8.60 2.48 9.52
N ARG A 129 -9.72 2.65 10.21
CA ARG A 129 -10.40 1.57 10.93
C ARG A 129 -11.04 0.62 9.93
N PHE A 130 -10.32 -0.44 9.62
CA PHE A 130 -10.87 -1.58 8.89
C PHE A 130 -11.93 -2.31 9.72
N LYS A 131 -12.69 -3.21 9.06
CA LYS A 131 -13.42 -4.26 9.79
C LYS A 131 -12.46 -4.89 10.80
N SER A 132 -12.90 -5.01 12.06
CA SER A 132 -12.15 -5.45 13.25
C SER A 132 -10.81 -6.15 12.99
N GLY A 133 -9.69 -5.51 13.35
CA GLY A 133 -8.38 -6.16 13.51
C GLY A 133 -7.48 -6.23 12.28
N GLN A 134 -7.92 -5.75 11.11
CA GLN A 134 -7.11 -5.78 9.89
C GLN A 134 -5.98 -4.74 9.93
N LEU A 135 -4.77 -5.12 9.47
CA LEU A 135 -3.60 -4.24 9.48
C LEU A 135 -3.54 -3.36 8.21
N ARG A 136 -2.89 -2.19 8.30
CA ARG A 136 -2.80 -1.15 7.25
C ARG A 136 -2.53 -1.64 5.82
N PHE A 137 -1.64 -2.60 5.65
CA PHE A 137 -1.30 -3.14 4.32
C PHE A 137 -2.08 -4.40 3.95
N GLU A 138 -2.68 -5.09 4.91
CA GLU A 138 -3.41 -6.32 4.63
C GLU A 138 -4.63 -6.04 3.74
N ALA A 139 -5.33 -4.93 3.98
CA ALA A 139 -6.46 -4.51 3.15
C ALA A 139 -6.07 -4.16 1.71
N LEU A 140 -4.94 -3.48 1.52
CA LEU A 140 -4.41 -3.19 0.19
C LEU A 140 -3.95 -4.46 -0.51
N ILE A 141 -3.27 -5.38 0.20
CA ILE A 141 -2.72 -6.60 -0.39
C ILE A 141 -3.83 -7.55 -0.90
N LYS A 142 -5.02 -7.54 -0.28
CA LYS A 142 -6.19 -8.29 -0.79
C LYS A 142 -6.58 -7.91 -2.23
N SER A 143 -6.22 -6.71 -2.69
CA SER A 143 -6.43 -6.28 -4.09
C SER A 143 -5.66 -7.10 -5.11
N PHE A 144 -4.60 -7.80 -4.69
CA PHE A 144 -3.76 -8.64 -5.54
C PHE A 144 -4.16 -10.12 -5.49
N ASP A 145 -5.27 -10.47 -4.85
CA ASP A 145 -5.78 -11.84 -4.92
C ASP A 145 -6.16 -12.19 -6.37
N ALA A 146 -5.54 -13.26 -6.86
CA ALA A 146 -5.68 -13.82 -8.19
C ALA A 146 -7.10 -14.32 -8.49
N SER A 147 -7.90 -14.61 -7.45
CA SER A 147 -9.30 -15.03 -7.57
C SER A 147 -10.22 -13.96 -8.15
N HIS A 148 -9.87 -12.68 -8.00
CA HIS A 148 -10.70 -11.54 -8.42
C HIS A 148 -10.67 -11.24 -9.93
N GLY A 149 -9.99 -12.06 -10.75
CA GLY A 149 -9.89 -11.83 -12.20
C GLY A 149 -9.67 -13.07 -13.06
N SER A 150 -9.75 -14.28 -12.49
CA SER A 150 -9.62 -15.52 -13.26
C SER A 150 -11.00 -15.99 -13.75
N PRO A 151 -11.24 -16.15 -15.07
CA PRO A 151 -12.43 -16.83 -15.55
C PRO A 151 -12.34 -18.30 -15.14
N ASN A 152 -13.20 -18.76 -14.22
CA ASN A 152 -13.32 -20.17 -13.88
C ASN A 152 -13.71 -20.98 -15.12
N PRO A 153 -12.90 -21.95 -15.58
CA PRO A 153 -13.31 -22.84 -16.66
C PRO A 153 -14.31 -23.85 -16.09
N GLY A 154 -15.60 -23.53 -16.11
CA GLY A 154 -16.66 -24.47 -15.73
C GLY A 154 -17.96 -23.89 -15.16
N GLN A 155 -18.06 -22.59 -14.91
CA GLN A 155 -19.32 -21.97 -14.46
C GLN A 155 -19.96 -21.16 -15.58
N GLY A 156 -21.19 -21.56 -15.94
CA GLY A 156 -21.98 -20.95 -17.00
C GLY A 156 -22.13 -19.43 -16.84
N VAL A 157 -22.06 -18.74 -17.98
CA VAL A 157 -22.14 -17.29 -18.17
C VAL A 157 -23.48 -16.74 -17.66
N THR A 158 -23.61 -16.51 -16.36
CA THR A 158 -24.74 -15.79 -15.74
C THR A 158 -24.32 -15.03 -14.48
N GLN A 159 -23.26 -14.23 -14.57
CA GLN A 159 -23.06 -13.05 -13.71
C GLN A 159 -22.01 -12.16 -14.37
N THR A 160 -22.35 -10.90 -14.61
CA THR A 160 -21.51 -9.89 -15.26
C THR A 160 -20.07 -9.91 -14.72
N CYS A 161 -19.09 -10.08 -15.60
CA CYS A 161 -17.68 -10.20 -15.27
C CYS A 161 -17.20 -9.09 -14.30
N PRO A 162 -16.45 -9.40 -13.22
CA PRO A 162 -15.89 -8.39 -12.29
C PRO A 162 -14.65 -7.65 -12.81
N THR A 163 -14.32 -7.76 -14.09
CA THR A 163 -13.01 -7.40 -14.66
C THR A 163 -12.83 -5.94 -15.08
N ASP A 164 -13.88 -5.12 -15.09
CA ASP A 164 -13.73 -3.69 -15.44
C ASP A 164 -12.89 -2.96 -14.38
N GLY A 165 -11.69 -2.49 -14.75
CA GLY A 165 -10.90 -1.61 -13.90
C GLY A 165 -9.98 -2.31 -12.89
N ILE A 166 -9.97 -3.65 -12.83
CA ILE A 166 -9.22 -4.36 -11.78
C ILE A 166 -7.71 -4.23 -11.97
N TRP A 167 -7.23 -4.23 -13.21
CA TRP A 167 -5.81 -4.08 -13.49
C TRP A 167 -5.36 -2.64 -13.24
N GLU A 168 -6.17 -1.66 -13.60
CA GLU A 168 -5.95 -0.24 -13.32
C GLU A 168 -5.84 -0.01 -11.81
N TRP A 169 -6.75 -0.61 -11.02
CA TRP A 169 -6.66 -0.56 -9.57
C TRP A 169 -5.39 -1.24 -9.05
N ARG A 170 -5.05 -2.44 -9.53
CA ARG A 170 -3.83 -3.14 -9.11
C ARG A 170 -2.56 -2.33 -9.43
N VAL A 171 -2.53 -1.64 -10.57
CA VAL A 171 -1.44 -0.73 -10.95
C VAL A 171 -1.34 0.43 -9.97
N SER A 172 -2.43 1.16 -9.72
CA SER A 172 -2.43 2.30 -8.78
C SER A 172 -2.13 1.86 -7.34
N ALA A 173 -2.65 0.71 -6.90
CA ALA A 173 -2.39 0.16 -5.58
C ALA A 173 -0.91 -0.22 -5.42
N LEU A 174 -0.31 -0.87 -6.42
CA LEU A 174 1.12 -1.20 -6.39
C LEU A 174 1.99 0.06 -6.49
N GLY A 175 1.56 1.06 -7.27
CA GLY A 175 2.19 2.39 -7.32
C GLY A 175 2.22 3.09 -5.96
N LEU A 176 1.11 3.07 -5.21
CA LEU A 176 1.07 3.57 -3.84
C LEU A 176 2.00 2.78 -2.91
N LEU A 177 2.00 1.44 -2.99
CA LEU A 177 2.91 0.62 -2.20
C LEU A 177 4.38 0.95 -2.52
N ASN A 178 4.73 1.09 -3.80
CA ASN A 178 6.06 1.50 -4.24
C ASN A 178 6.45 2.88 -3.71
N ALA A 179 5.55 3.86 -3.77
CA ALA A 179 5.79 5.17 -3.16
C ALA A 179 6.07 5.03 -1.65
N LEU A 180 5.27 4.25 -0.92
CA LEU A 180 5.45 4.08 0.51
C LEU A 180 6.78 3.41 0.88
N VAL A 181 7.27 2.45 0.10
CA VAL A 181 8.48 1.70 0.45
C VAL A 181 9.77 2.24 -0.16
N ASN A 182 9.68 3.02 -1.25
CA ASN A 182 10.86 3.57 -1.93
C ASN A 182 11.15 5.02 -1.54
N THR A 183 10.13 5.82 -1.19
CA THR A 183 10.30 7.24 -0.82
C THR A 183 11.16 7.49 0.42
N PRO A 184 11.10 6.70 1.52
CA PRO A 184 11.87 7.03 2.72
C PRO A 184 13.37 7.09 2.46
N GLY A 185 14.04 8.17 2.87
CA GLY A 185 15.49 8.29 2.73
C GLY A 185 16.26 7.28 3.60
N ALA A 186 15.72 6.96 4.78
CA ALA A 186 16.31 5.98 5.69
C ALA A 186 16.11 4.54 5.17
N LEU A 187 17.21 3.85 4.88
CA LEU A 187 17.20 2.45 4.45
C LEU A 187 16.44 1.56 5.45
N GLU A 188 16.68 1.76 6.74
CA GLU A 188 16.07 0.96 7.80
C GLU A 188 14.54 0.98 7.70
N LEU A 189 13.94 2.17 7.52
CA LEU A 189 12.51 2.31 7.33
C LEU A 189 12.02 1.63 6.05
N ARG A 190 12.75 1.75 4.93
CA ARG A 190 12.42 1.02 3.68
C ARG A 190 12.41 -0.49 3.91
N CYS A 191 13.42 -1.03 4.59
CA CYS A 191 13.53 -2.45 4.92
C CYS A 191 12.39 -2.91 5.85
N GLN A 192 12.06 -2.13 6.89
CA GLN A 192 10.97 -2.43 7.81
C GLN A 192 9.62 -2.50 7.08
N LEU A 193 9.33 -1.53 6.21
CA LEU A 193 8.09 -1.51 5.42
C LEU A 193 8.02 -2.68 4.43
N ARG A 194 9.11 -2.99 3.71
CA ARG A 194 9.14 -4.15 2.80
C ARG A 194 8.99 -5.48 3.54
N ALA A 195 9.60 -5.62 4.72
CA ALA A 195 9.39 -6.79 5.58
C ALA A 195 7.95 -6.89 6.08
N GLU A 196 7.30 -5.75 6.33
CA GLU A 196 5.88 -5.70 6.64
C GLU A 196 5.00 -6.23 5.50
N LEU A 197 5.23 -5.75 4.26
CA LEU A 197 4.54 -6.23 3.05
C LEU A 197 4.80 -7.71 2.77
N TYR A 198 6.04 -8.17 2.96
CA TYR A 198 6.42 -9.57 2.80
C TYR A 198 5.60 -10.48 3.72
N ARG A 199 5.53 -10.16 5.02
CA ARG A 199 4.77 -10.94 6.01
C ARG A 199 3.27 -11.03 5.71
N ARG A 200 2.74 -10.09 4.91
CA ARG A 200 1.33 -10.06 4.50
C ARG A 200 1.09 -10.71 3.14
N GLY A 201 2.12 -11.32 2.55
CA GLY A 201 1.98 -12.16 1.35
C GLY A 201 2.08 -11.43 0.01
N LEU A 202 2.54 -10.17 -0.03
CA LEU A 202 2.61 -9.41 -1.29
C LEU A 202 3.41 -10.14 -2.38
N ASN A 203 4.57 -10.71 -2.03
CA ASN A 203 5.44 -11.37 -3.02
C ASN A 203 4.80 -12.59 -3.66
N TYR A 204 4.05 -13.37 -2.86
CA TYR A 204 3.30 -14.50 -3.38
C TYR A 204 2.21 -14.01 -4.33
N ALA A 205 1.43 -13.00 -3.91
CA ALA A 205 0.36 -12.43 -4.73
C ALA A 205 0.89 -11.88 -6.08
N LEU A 206 1.98 -11.11 -6.07
CA LEU A 206 2.60 -10.60 -7.30
C LEU A 206 3.09 -11.74 -8.22
N SER A 207 3.67 -12.79 -7.64
CA SER A 207 4.14 -13.97 -8.40
C SER A 207 2.97 -14.70 -9.06
N THR A 208 1.86 -14.88 -8.34
CA THR A 208 0.64 -15.50 -8.90
C THR A 208 0.05 -14.65 -10.03
N LEU A 209 -0.01 -13.32 -9.86
CA LEU A 209 -0.55 -12.42 -10.87
C LEU A 209 0.30 -12.35 -12.14
N ARG A 210 1.62 -12.54 -12.05
CA ARG A 210 2.52 -12.59 -13.23
C ARG A 210 2.16 -13.72 -14.19
N ILE A 211 1.60 -14.83 -13.70
CA ILE A 211 1.19 -15.98 -14.52
C ILE A 211 -0.11 -15.66 -15.30
N GLN A 212 -0.88 -14.66 -14.88
CA GLN A 212 -2.16 -14.28 -15.50
C GLN A 212 -2.02 -13.33 -16.69
N SER A 213 -0.84 -13.23 -17.29
CA SER A 213 -0.56 -12.30 -18.42
C SER A 213 -0.98 -10.84 -18.12
N PRO A 214 -0.46 -10.23 -17.05
CA PRO A 214 -0.84 -8.87 -16.64
C PRO A 214 -0.43 -7.80 -17.68
N PRO A 215 -1.06 -6.62 -17.67
CA PRO A 215 -0.64 -5.48 -18.49
C PRO A 215 0.80 -5.06 -18.20
N GLU A 216 1.50 -4.55 -19.22
CA GLU A 216 2.92 -4.14 -19.13
C GLU A 216 3.18 -3.12 -18.01
N VAL A 217 2.26 -2.18 -17.80
CA VAL A 217 2.36 -1.18 -16.72
C VAL A 217 2.39 -1.84 -15.34
N PHE A 218 1.62 -2.91 -15.14
CA PHE A 218 1.66 -3.69 -13.90
C PHE A 218 2.98 -4.42 -13.75
N VAL A 219 3.48 -5.05 -14.83
CA VAL A 219 4.79 -5.71 -14.85
C VAL A 219 5.90 -4.73 -14.48
N ALA A 220 5.91 -3.53 -15.07
CA ALA A 220 6.89 -2.49 -14.75
C ALA A 220 6.87 -2.11 -13.26
N GLN A 221 5.68 -1.95 -12.65
CA GLN A 221 5.55 -1.69 -11.22
C GLN A 221 6.05 -2.86 -10.35
N THR A 222 5.86 -4.11 -10.79
CA THR A 222 6.42 -5.28 -10.08
C THR A 222 7.94 -5.34 -10.17
N ASN A 223 8.51 -5.02 -11.33
CA ASN A 223 9.95 -5.01 -11.54
C ASN A 223 10.60 -3.92 -10.68
N LEU A 224 10.04 -2.71 -10.69
CA LEU A 224 10.48 -1.62 -9.83
C LEU A 224 10.50 -2.03 -8.36
N TYR A 225 9.45 -2.68 -7.87
CA TYR A 225 9.39 -3.16 -6.49
C TYR A 225 10.50 -4.19 -6.18
N GLU A 226 10.75 -5.13 -7.09
CA GLU A 226 11.73 -6.19 -6.90
C GLU A 226 13.17 -5.70 -6.96
N GLU A 227 13.48 -4.81 -7.90
CA GLU A 227 14.79 -4.18 -8.08
C GLU A 227 15.16 -3.36 -6.83
N GLU A 228 14.28 -2.45 -6.41
CA GLU A 228 14.45 -1.61 -5.22
C GLU A 228 14.58 -2.42 -3.92
N ARG A 229 13.88 -3.55 -3.84
CA ARG A 229 14.01 -4.51 -2.74
C ARG A 229 15.38 -5.19 -2.76
N ALA A 230 15.83 -5.65 -3.93
CA ALA A 230 17.12 -6.32 -4.08
C ALA A 230 18.29 -5.38 -3.78
N GLU A 231 18.25 -4.15 -4.27
CA GLU A 231 19.25 -3.11 -3.99
C GLU A 231 19.28 -2.75 -2.50
N GLY A 232 18.11 -2.57 -1.88
CA GLY A 232 18.01 -2.31 -0.44
C GLY A 232 18.61 -3.43 0.41
N LEU A 233 18.35 -4.69 0.05
CA LEU A 233 18.95 -5.85 0.71
C LEU A 233 20.47 -5.90 0.51
N ALA A 234 20.95 -5.68 -0.71
CA ALA A 234 22.38 -5.67 -1.03
C ALA A 234 23.12 -4.59 -0.23
N PHE A 235 22.53 -3.39 -0.11
CA PHE A 235 23.10 -2.32 0.69
C PHE A 235 23.10 -2.66 2.19
N ALA A 236 22.00 -3.21 2.73
CA ALA A 236 21.93 -3.63 4.13
C ALA A 236 22.98 -4.70 4.47
N VAL A 237 23.17 -5.68 3.59
CA VAL A 237 24.20 -6.72 3.75
C VAL A 237 25.61 -6.11 3.71
N LYS A 238 25.89 -5.18 2.79
CA LYS A 238 27.19 -4.49 2.72
C LYS A 238 27.47 -3.69 3.99
N ASP A 239 26.47 -2.98 4.51
CA ASP A 239 26.62 -2.20 5.75
C ASP A 239 26.86 -3.12 6.96
N LEU A 240 26.13 -4.23 7.06
CA LEU A 240 26.36 -5.24 8.10
C LEU A 240 27.78 -5.82 8.02
N ILE A 241 28.26 -6.17 6.82
CA ILE A 241 29.63 -6.66 6.64
C ILE A 241 30.65 -5.60 7.07
N ARG A 242 30.43 -4.32 6.75
CA ARG A 242 31.31 -3.22 7.18
C ARG A 242 31.34 -3.10 8.70
N VAL A 243 30.18 -3.14 9.35
CA VAL A 243 30.07 -3.10 10.82
C VAL A 243 30.80 -4.28 11.44
N VAL A 244 30.57 -5.51 10.95
CA VAL A 244 31.25 -6.71 11.45
C VAL A 244 32.77 -6.64 11.27
N LYS A 245 33.25 -6.14 10.12
CA LYS A 245 34.70 -5.94 9.89
C LYS A 245 35.32 -4.87 10.79
N GLY A 246 34.53 -3.88 11.21
CA GLY A 246 34.98 -2.80 12.09
C GLY A 246 34.96 -3.16 13.58
N VAL A 247 34.34 -4.27 13.96
CA VAL A 247 34.31 -4.76 15.35
C VAL A 247 35.49 -5.72 15.55
N GLU A 248 36.49 -5.28 16.32
CA GLU A 248 37.57 -6.16 16.76
C GLU A 248 36.98 -7.37 17.49
N GLY A 249 37.33 -8.58 17.04
CA GLY A 249 36.82 -9.83 17.61
C GLY A 249 35.44 -10.28 17.13
N ALA A 250 34.76 -9.57 16.21
CA ALA A 250 33.48 -10.04 15.68
C ALA A 250 33.59 -11.33 14.85
N GLU A 251 34.70 -11.54 14.13
CA GLU A 251 34.96 -12.82 13.45
C GLU A 251 35.04 -13.97 14.46
N GLU A 252 35.67 -13.73 15.61
CA GLU A 252 35.79 -14.72 16.68
C GLU A 252 34.45 -14.95 17.38
N ALA A 253 33.70 -13.89 17.68
CA ALA A 253 32.35 -14.00 18.23
C ALA A 253 31.39 -14.76 17.30
N LEU A 254 31.47 -14.51 15.99
CA LEU A 254 30.67 -15.21 14.99
C LEU A 254 31.11 -16.68 14.84
N ARG A 255 32.41 -16.97 14.85
CA ARG A 255 32.94 -18.35 14.89
C ARG A 255 32.41 -19.10 16.10
N VAL A 256 32.45 -18.49 17.29
CA VAL A 256 31.97 -19.10 18.54
C VAL A 256 30.46 -19.36 18.48
N LEU A 257 29.67 -18.41 17.98
CA LEU A 257 28.22 -18.57 17.83
C LEU A 257 27.86 -19.67 16.81
N LEU A 258 28.52 -19.69 15.65
CA LEU A 258 28.33 -20.73 14.65
C LEU A 258 28.73 -22.11 15.17
N HIS A 259 29.88 -22.21 15.85
CA HIS A 259 30.33 -23.47 16.46
C HIS A 259 29.32 -23.98 17.51
N ARG A 260 28.78 -23.09 18.37
CA ARG A 260 27.74 -23.46 19.35
C ARG A 260 26.46 -23.94 18.67
N LEU A 261 26.04 -23.31 17.57
CA LEU A 261 24.87 -23.75 16.80
C LEU A 261 25.10 -25.11 16.14
N THR A 262 26.29 -25.37 15.59
CA THR A 262 26.65 -26.67 15.04
C THR A 262 26.64 -27.76 16.12
N MET A 263 27.26 -27.51 17.28
CA MET A 263 27.25 -28.46 18.40
C MET A 263 25.83 -28.72 18.92
N ALA A 264 24.98 -27.70 18.99
CA ALA A 264 23.58 -27.86 19.39
C ALA A 264 22.78 -28.70 18.38
N LEU A 265 23.03 -28.53 17.08
CA LEU A 265 22.41 -29.35 16.02
C LEU A 265 22.89 -30.81 16.07
N GLU A 266 24.17 -31.06 16.32
CA GLU A 266 24.72 -32.42 16.46
C GLU A 266 24.18 -33.12 17.71
N GLN A 267 24.13 -32.44 18.86
CA GLN A 267 23.50 -32.99 20.07
C GLN A 267 22.02 -33.31 19.86
N GLN A 268 21.29 -32.45 19.15
CA GLN A 268 19.90 -32.72 18.81
C GLN A 268 19.78 -33.93 17.88
N ALA A 269 20.69 -34.10 16.91
CA ALA A 269 20.70 -35.28 16.03
C ALA A 269 21.03 -36.58 16.80
N ASP A 270 21.95 -36.53 17.76
CA ASP A 270 22.33 -37.68 18.60
C ASP A 270 21.23 -38.10 19.59
N GLU A 271 20.51 -37.13 20.18
CA GLU A 271 19.31 -37.38 21.02
C GLU A 271 18.18 -38.03 20.20
N TYR A 272 18.00 -37.62 18.94
CA TYR A 272 17.06 -38.25 18.02
C TYR A 272 17.51 -39.66 17.58
N ALA A 273 18.81 -39.92 17.45
CA ALA A 273 19.32 -41.25 17.10
C ALA A 273 19.25 -42.25 18.26
N THR A 274 19.47 -41.80 19.50
CA THR A 274 19.38 -42.67 20.70
C THR A 274 17.94 -43.02 21.07
N THR A 275 16.97 -42.16 20.77
CA THR A 275 15.53 -42.43 21.01
C THR A 275 14.88 -43.36 19.97
N GLN A 276 15.56 -43.67 18.86
CA GLN A 276 15.07 -44.60 17.82
C GLN A 276 15.72 -46.00 17.86
N THR A 277 16.34 -46.40 18.97
CA THR A 277 16.78 -47.79 19.11
C THR A 277 15.53 -48.69 19.22
N PRO A 278 15.27 -49.62 18.27
CA PRO A 278 14.03 -50.38 18.27
C PRO A 278 14.02 -51.35 19.45
N CYS A 279 12.90 -51.36 20.18
CA CYS A 279 12.54 -52.43 21.10
C CYS A 279 12.26 -53.70 20.28
N SER A 280 13.31 -54.44 19.92
CA SER A 280 13.24 -55.80 19.36
C SER A 280 14.00 -56.78 20.25
N GLN A 281 13.69 -56.74 21.54
CA GLN A 281 13.85 -57.87 22.45
C GLN A 281 12.60 -57.93 23.33
N LEU A 282 11.57 -58.63 22.89
CA LEU A 282 10.51 -59.24 23.70
C LEU A 282 9.54 -59.95 22.73
N MET A 283 9.76 -61.25 22.51
CA MET A 283 8.82 -62.35 22.19
C MET A 283 9.72 -63.52 21.75
N THR A 284 10.26 -64.33 22.66
CA THR A 284 9.65 -65.62 23.09
C THR A 284 8.18 -65.78 22.81
#